data_AF-E5X1B0-F1
#
_entry.id   AF-E5X1B0-F1
#
_cell.length_a   1.000
_cell.length_b   1.000
_cell.length_c   1.000
_cell.angle_alpha   90.00
_cell.angle_beta   90.00
_cell.angle_gamma   90.00
#
_symmetry.space_group_name_H-M   'P 1'
#
loop_
_entity.id
_entity.type
_entity.pdbx_description
1 polymer ?
#
loop_
_entity_poly.entity_id
_entity_poly.type
_entity_poly.pdbx_seq_one_letter_code
_entity_poly.pdbx_strand_id
1 'polypeptide(L)'
;METINKQEYIEYLQNLLVASYTMKPTPFRSMEDGLEEIATNRGQDKNQARADVRQILSLRKALMRFLKKIVEERFQNSATDKN
;
A
#
# COMPACT_ATOMS: atom_id res chain seq x y z
N MET A 1 -18.86 -22.48 5.73
CA MET A 1 -18.06 -21.26 5.49
C MET A 1 -16.68 -21.55 6.02
N GLU A 2 -15.67 -21.63 5.15
CA GLU A 2 -14.27 -21.67 5.58
C GLU A 2 -13.97 -20.37 6.31
N THR A 3 -13.72 -20.44 7.61
CA THR A 3 -13.26 -19.31 8.39
C THR A 3 -11.84 -18.98 7.93
N ILE A 4 -11.70 -17.90 7.14
CA ILE A 4 -10.39 -17.35 6.80
C ILE A 4 -9.64 -17.10 8.12
N ASN A 5 -8.47 -17.72 8.25
CA ASN A 5 -7.60 -17.52 9.39
C ASN A 5 -7.17 -16.04 9.43
N LYS A 6 -7.43 -15.37 10.56
CA LYS A 6 -7.12 -13.95 10.75
C LYS A 6 -5.65 -13.64 10.46
N GLN A 7 -4.74 -14.55 10.82
CA GLN A 7 -3.32 -14.37 10.61
C GLN A 7 -2.97 -14.41 9.11
N GLU A 8 -3.51 -15.36 8.37
CA GLU A 8 -3.31 -15.47 6.92
C GLU A 8 -3.87 -14.25 6.18
N TYR A 9 -5.00 -13.70 6.64
CA TYR A 9 -5.56 -12.48 6.07
C TYR A 9 -4.67 -11.25 6.35
N ILE A 10 -4.08 -11.15 7.55
CA ILE A 10 -3.09 -10.09 7.86
C ILE A 10 -1.88 -10.22 6.94
N GLU A 11 -1.33 -11.42 6.78
CA GLU A 11 -0.18 -11.67 5.90
C GLU A 11 -0.49 -11.34 4.44
N TYR A 12 -1.70 -11.67 3.98
CA TYR A 12 -2.20 -11.25 2.67
C TYR A 12 -2.20 -9.73 2.52
N LEU A 13 -2.76 -8.98 3.47
CA LEU A 13 -2.80 -7.52 3.42
C LEU A 13 -1.39 -6.90 3.50
N GLN A 14 -0.50 -7.46 4.31
CA GLN A 14 0.91 -7.05 4.38
C GLN A 14 1.62 -7.23 3.04
N ASN A 15 1.39 -8.36 2.36
CA ASN A 15 1.94 -8.61 1.03
C ASN A 15 1.44 -7.59 0.00
N LEU A 16 0.16 -7.23 0.03
CA LEU A 16 -0.37 -6.17 -0.83
C LEU A 16 0.25 -4.81 -0.53
N LEU A 17 0.43 -4.48 0.76
CA LEU A 17 1.08 -3.23 1.15
C LEU A 17 2.51 -3.17 0.62
N VAL A 18 3.31 -4.22 0.81
CA VAL A 18 4.68 -4.30 0.28
C VAL A 18 4.69 -4.18 -1.24
N ALA A 19 3.83 -4.93 -1.94
CA ALA A 19 3.71 -4.86 -3.39
C ALA A 19 3.36 -3.44 -3.87
N SER A 20 2.52 -2.71 -3.14
CA SER A 20 2.15 -1.34 -3.51
C SER A 20 3.33 -0.36 -3.50
N TYR A 21 4.40 -0.65 -2.75
CA TYR A 21 5.62 0.17 -2.74
C TYR A 21 6.65 -0.23 -3.79
N THR A 22 6.72 -1.52 -4.13
CA THR A 22 7.73 -2.06 -5.06
C THR A 22 7.24 -2.09 -6.50
N MET A 23 5.93 -2.13 -6.72
CA MET A 23 5.33 -2.18 -8.05
C MET A 23 5.54 -0.85 -8.77
N LYS A 24 6.10 -0.94 -9.98
CA LYS A 24 6.20 0.19 -10.90
C LYS A 24 5.01 0.13 -11.86
N PRO A 25 4.11 1.14 -11.86
CA PRO A 25 3.05 1.18 -12.86
C PRO A 25 3.68 1.26 -14.26
N THR A 26 3.08 0.58 -15.22
CA THR A 26 3.49 0.66 -16.63
C THR A 26 2.46 1.49 -17.40
N PRO A 27 2.77 1.98 -18.61
CA PRO A 27 1.82 2.80 -19.39
C PRO A 27 0.46 2.11 -19.65
N PHE A 28 0.45 0.78 -19.64
CA PHE A 28 -0.72 -0.03 -19.96
C PHE A 28 -1.36 -0.69 -18.74
N ARG A 29 -0.78 -0.50 -17.55
CA ARG A 29 -1.24 -1.17 -16.33
C ARG A 29 -1.07 -0.29 -15.11
N SER A 30 -2.20 0.05 -14.50
CA SER A 30 -2.20 0.79 -13.24
C SER A 30 -1.69 -0.10 -12.10
N MET A 31 -1.28 0.54 -11.01
CA MET A 31 -0.95 -0.19 -9.79
C MET A 31 -2.17 -0.88 -9.19
N GLU A 32 -3.37 -0.31 -9.34
CA GLU A 32 -4.63 -0.92 -8.91
C GLU A 32 -4.84 -2.26 -9.63
N ASP A 33 -4.72 -2.29 -10.95
CA ASP A 33 -4.84 -3.52 -11.75
C ASP A 33 -3.76 -4.55 -11.38
N GLY A 34 -2.56 -4.05 -11.07
CA GLY A 34 -1.44 -4.83 -10.52
C GLY A 34 -1.81 -5.59 -9.24
N LEU A 35 -2.28 -4.85 -8.26
CA LEU A 35 -2.60 -5.37 -6.93
C LEU A 35 -3.88 -6.21 -6.92
N GLU A 36 -4.87 -5.86 -7.74
CA GLU A 36 -6.08 -6.65 -7.92
C GLU A 36 -5.74 -8.07 -8.43
N GLU A 37 -4.83 -8.19 -9.41
CA GLU A 37 -4.41 -9.51 -9.91
C GLU A 37 -3.71 -10.33 -8.83
N ILE A 38 -2.83 -9.71 -8.03
CA ILE A 38 -2.16 -10.39 -6.91
C ILE A 38 -3.19 -10.93 -5.92
N ALA A 39 -4.20 -10.13 -5.58
CA ALA A 39 -5.25 -10.52 -4.67
C ALA A 39 -6.13 -11.66 -5.22
N THR A 40 -6.52 -11.58 -6.50
CA THR A 40 -7.31 -12.66 -7.12
C THR A 40 -6.52 -13.96 -7.27
N ASN A 41 -5.22 -13.88 -7.58
CA ASN A 41 -4.34 -15.05 -7.66
C ASN A 41 -4.11 -15.72 -6.29
N ARG A 42 -4.31 -14.98 -5.20
CA ARG A 42 -4.34 -15.48 -3.81
C ARG A 42 -5.68 -16.13 -3.43
N GLY A 43 -6.63 -16.24 -4.36
CA GLY A 43 -7.94 -16.85 -4.14
C GLY A 43 -8.97 -15.91 -3.52
N GLN A 44 -8.70 -14.61 -3.44
CA GLN A 44 -9.70 -13.65 -2.98
C GLN A 44 -10.80 -13.45 -4.04
N ASP A 45 -12.04 -13.31 -3.57
CA ASP A 45 -13.14 -12.89 -4.44
C ASP A 45 -12.81 -11.53 -5.08
N LYS A 46 -13.25 -11.32 -6.32
CA LYS A 46 -12.92 -10.11 -7.08
C LYS A 46 -13.41 -8.83 -6.41
N ASN A 47 -14.56 -8.86 -5.75
CA ASN A 47 -15.09 -7.68 -5.06
C ASN A 47 -14.31 -7.40 -3.77
N GLN A 48 -13.97 -8.47 -3.04
CA GLN A 48 -13.12 -8.37 -1.84
C GLN A 48 -11.72 -7.84 -2.20
N ALA A 49 -11.09 -8.42 -3.23
CA ALA A 49 -9.80 -7.98 -3.75
C ALA A 49 -9.79 -6.48 -4.07
N ARG A 50 -10.82 -5.99 -4.77
CA ARG A 50 -10.98 -4.56 -5.08
C ARG A 50 -11.09 -3.69 -3.83
N ALA A 51 -11.90 -4.11 -2.86
CA ALA A 51 -12.07 -3.38 -1.62
C ALA A 51 -10.74 -3.29 -0.84
N ASP A 52 -10.02 -4.41 -0.77
CA ASP A 52 -8.75 -4.52 -0.05
C ASP A 52 -7.66 -3.69 -0.71
N VAL A 53 -7.54 -3.75 -2.04
CA VAL A 53 -6.59 -2.93 -2.80
C VAL A 53 -6.83 -1.43 -2.59
N ARG A 54 -8.09 -0.98 -2.60
CA ARG A 54 -8.41 0.44 -2.33
C ARG A 54 -7.99 0.86 -0.92
N GLN A 55 -8.24 0.02 0.08
CA GLN A 55 -7.83 0.29 1.45
C GLN A 55 -6.30 0.35 1.58
N ILE A 56 -5.58 -0.58 0.95
CA ILE A 56 -4.11 -0.62 0.94
C ILE A 56 -3.52 0.64 0.27
N LEU A 57 -4.06 1.07 -0.87
CA LEU A 57 -3.58 2.28 -1.55
C LEU A 57 -3.87 3.55 -0.75
N SER A 58 -5.01 3.61 -0.06
CA SER A 58 -5.32 4.69 0.87
C SER A 58 -4.31 4.74 2.02
N LEU A 59 -4.02 3.59 2.63
CA LEU A 59 -3.01 3.46 3.69
C LEU A 59 -1.63 3.88 3.20
N ARG A 60 -1.20 3.41 2.02
CA ARG A 60 0.06 3.83 1.40
C ARG A 60 0.14 5.34 1.25
N LYS A 61 -0.91 5.99 0.77
CA LYS A 61 -0.97 7.45 0.59
C LYS A 61 -0.86 8.17 1.94
N ALA A 62 -1.51 7.66 2.98
CA ALA A 62 -1.42 8.22 4.33
C ALA A 62 0.00 8.08 4.90
N LEU A 63 0.63 6.91 4.75
CA LEU A 63 2.02 6.67 5.15
C LEU A 63 2.99 7.59 4.43
N MET A 64 2.84 7.76 3.10
CA MET A 64 3.69 8.70 2.34
C MET A 64 3.58 10.14 2.82
N ARG A 65 2.36 10.59 3.19
CA ARG A 65 2.15 11.92 3.78
C ARG A 65 2.83 12.05 5.14
N PHE A 66 2.69 11.02 5.97
CA PHE A 66 3.32 10.98 7.29
C PHE A 66 4.86 11.01 7.19
N LEU A 67 5.44 10.20 6.31
CA LEU A 67 6.89 10.20 6.05
C LEU A 67 7.37 11.54 5.49
N LYS A 68 6.61 12.16 4.58
CA LYS A 68 6.92 13.50 4.06
C LYS A 68 6.99 14.53 5.20
N LYS A 69 6.04 14.49 6.14
CA LYS A 69 6.04 15.36 7.32
C LYS A 69 7.28 15.16 8.20
N ILE A 70 7.68 13.91 8.46
CA ILE A 70 8.90 13.60 9.22
C ILE A 70 10.14 14.20 8.53
N VAL A 71 10.22 14.06 7.20
CA VAL A 71 11.33 14.62 6.41
C VAL A 71 11.31 16.15 6.48
N GLU A 72 10.16 16.78 6.30
CA GLU A 72 10.03 18.24 6.39
C GLU A 72 10.46 18.75 7.77
N GLU A 73 9.99 18.14 8.86
CA GLU A 73 10.37 18.53 10.23
C GLU A 73 11.88 18.37 10.49
N ARG A 74 12.51 17.31 9.98
CA ARG A 74 13.94 17.07 10.22
C ARG A 74 14.87 17.91 9.34
N PHE A 75 14.47 18.20 8.10
CA PHE A 75 15.33 18.86 7.12
C PHE A 75 15.01 20.36 6.90
N GLN A 76 13.86 20.87 7.35
CA GLN A 76 13.65 22.32 7.46
C GLN A 76 14.47 22.92 8.62
N ASN A 77 14.59 22.21 9.75
CA ASN A 77 15.41 22.67 10.89
C ASN A 77 16.90 22.85 10.53
N SER A 78 17.42 22.08 9.57
CA SER A 78 18.81 22.21 9.11
C SER A 78 19.06 23.40 8.16
N ALA A 79 18.01 24.06 7.65
CA ALA A 79 18.15 25.24 6.81
C ALA A 79 18.17 26.55 7.62
N THR A 80 17.61 26.54 8.82
CA THR A 80 17.52 27.70 9.72
C THR A 80 18.71 27.88 10.67
N ASP A 81 19.59 26.88 10.82
CA ASP A 81 20.79 26.94 11.69
C ASP A 81 22.03 27.54 10.99
N LYS A 82 21.82 28.33 9.93
CA LYS A 82 22.87 29.17 9.32
C LYS A 82 22.53 30.64 9.51
N ASN A 83 22.71 31.16 10.72
CA ASN A 83 22.90 32.59 11.00
C ASN A 83 23.66 32.77 12.31
#